data_AF-A0A3D6DYW9-F1
#
_entry.id   AF-A0A3D6DYW9-F1
#
_cell.length_a   1.000
_cell.length_b   1.000
_cell.length_c   1.000
_cell.angle_alpha   90.00
_cell.angle_beta   90.00
_cell.angle_gamma   90.00
#
_symmetry.space_group_name_H-M   'P 1'
#
loop_
_entity.id
_entity.type
_entity.pdbx_description
1 polymer ?
#
loop_
_entity_poly.entity_id
_entity_poly.type
_entity_poly.pdbx_seq_one_letter_code
_entity_poly.pdbx_strand_id
1 'polypeptide(L)'
;MPVAAIREQELIVRLRPPLVQRPPARALLVAALLAALLTPLHATRAAAVPPPLQTWIDLTPTGGTLGAPPGVYAGPVVISRPIAIDGKGQITVDGGGKGTVVTLRTSGVTLRGLHLKRSGDSHDSIDSGLLIENGSHNVIENNVIDDVLFGITLQGSNNNHIVGNRIRSRHPDPADRGDGVRLWYSSANRIEDNDIARIRDVTVSNSLHNRFIGNRIVDSRRALNLLLAHRTLIEKNVFTDNATGITTLNSDGVIIRHNQIMHAIGASGAGIALKESGTTLIQGNEIIHCAVGLMSDSPMHAINRITVIDNRIAHNFTGVSFYGEKGGHLVLGNRFEHNLWQALVGESGHVDQNEWRGNYWDDYQGFDRDADHVGDTPYELWAYVDRIWIETPMATFFRSSPVLELLDFLERLAPFASPTLILRDRAPRAHGSDAAGSGVRPDPGGAAR
;
A
#
# COMPACT_ATOMS: atom_id res chain seq x y z
N MET A 1 -41.29 -13.76 -46.05
CA MET A 1 -41.68 -13.70 -47.48
C MET A 1 -43.05 -13.02 -47.58
N PRO A 2 -43.35 -12.16 -48.56
CA PRO A 2 -42.43 -11.50 -49.50
C PRO A 2 -42.72 -10.00 -49.81
N VAL A 3 -41.67 -9.32 -50.31
CA VAL A 3 -41.63 -8.46 -51.53
C VAL A 3 -42.45 -7.15 -51.50
N ALA A 4 -41.83 -5.96 -51.37
CA ALA A 4 -41.04 -5.19 -52.36
C ALA A 4 -41.86 -4.69 -53.57
N ALA A 5 -41.96 -3.37 -53.75
CA ALA A 5 -42.06 -2.74 -55.07
C ALA A 5 -41.65 -1.26 -55.02
N ILE A 6 -40.82 -0.88 -55.98
CA ILE A 6 -40.24 0.43 -56.27
C ILE A 6 -40.99 1.03 -57.49
N ARG A 7 -40.83 2.36 -57.69
CA ARG A 7 -41.09 3.24 -58.87
C ARG A 7 -42.45 3.95 -58.94
N GLU A 8 -42.48 5.28 -58.80
CA GLU A 8 -42.12 6.39 -59.72
C GLU A 8 -43.27 6.78 -60.67
N GLN A 9 -43.86 7.99 -60.48
CA GLN A 9 -43.79 9.13 -61.43
C GLN A 9 -44.78 10.27 -61.07
N GLU A 10 -44.20 11.48 -61.03
CA GLU A 10 -44.70 12.83 -61.37
C GLU A 10 -46.12 13.33 -61.03
N LEU A 11 -46.21 14.49 -60.33
CA LEU A 11 -46.80 15.72 -60.88
C LEU A 11 -46.46 16.99 -60.07
N ILE A 12 -46.08 18.04 -60.79
CA ILE A 12 -45.69 19.39 -60.33
C ILE A 12 -46.94 20.28 -60.19
N VAL A 13 -47.16 20.98 -59.07
CA VAL A 13 -47.80 22.33 -59.06
C VAL A 13 -47.18 23.25 -57.99
N ARG A 14 -46.95 24.48 -58.45
CA ARG A 14 -46.24 25.63 -57.90
C ARG A 14 -46.84 26.26 -56.63
N LEU A 15 -45.97 26.69 -55.71
CA LEU A 15 -46.18 27.91 -54.89
C LEU A 15 -44.83 28.66 -54.75
N ARG A 16 -44.82 29.94 -55.15
CA ARG A 16 -43.67 30.85 -55.08
C ARG A 16 -43.57 31.49 -53.69
N PRO A 17 -42.37 31.60 -53.07
CA PRO A 17 -42.11 32.55 -51.98
C PRO A 17 -41.59 33.91 -52.51
N PRO A 18 -41.70 35.01 -51.73
CA PRO A 18 -41.47 36.37 -52.21
C PRO A 18 -39.98 36.78 -52.22
N LEU A 19 -39.69 37.75 -53.10
CA LEU A 19 -38.40 38.41 -53.27
C LEU A 19 -38.00 39.24 -52.03
N VAL A 20 -36.94 38.82 -51.34
CA VAL A 20 -36.23 39.67 -50.37
C VAL A 20 -35.10 40.41 -51.08
N GLN A 21 -35.14 41.75 -51.01
CA GLN A 21 -34.15 42.65 -51.59
C GLN A 21 -32.78 42.46 -50.92
N ARG A 22 -31.72 42.29 -51.72
CA ARG A 22 -30.32 42.20 -51.24
C ARG A 22 -29.73 43.61 -51.10
N PRO A 23 -29.02 43.94 -50.00
CA PRO A 23 -28.28 45.19 -49.90
C PRO A 23 -27.02 45.16 -50.80
N PRO A 24 -26.50 46.33 -51.21
CA PRO A 24 -25.42 46.41 -52.19
C PRO A 24 -24.08 45.87 -51.64
N ALA A 25 -23.43 45.01 -52.44
CA ALA A 25 -22.24 44.22 -52.09
C ALA A 25 -21.01 45.02 -51.60
N ARG A 26 -21.01 46.35 -51.71
CA ARG A 26 -19.92 47.21 -51.21
C ARG A 26 -19.96 47.47 -49.70
N ALA A 27 -21.12 47.42 -49.06
CA ALA A 27 -21.22 47.66 -47.61
C ALA A 27 -20.74 46.46 -46.77
N LEU A 28 -20.88 45.24 -47.30
CA LEU A 28 -20.44 44.00 -46.64
C LEU A 28 -18.91 43.84 -46.64
N LEU A 29 -18.20 44.34 -47.65
CA LEU A 29 -16.73 44.23 -47.71
C LEU A 29 -16.02 45.17 -46.73
N VAL A 30 -16.56 46.39 -46.52
CA VAL A 30 -15.96 47.37 -45.60
C VAL A 30 -16.24 47.00 -44.14
N ALA A 31 -17.43 46.48 -43.83
CA ALA A 31 -17.75 45.97 -42.49
C ALA A 31 -16.92 44.72 -42.14
N ALA A 32 -16.66 43.82 -43.11
CA ALA A 32 -15.80 42.67 -42.90
C ALA A 32 -14.31 43.05 -42.71
N LEU A 33 -13.81 44.08 -43.41
CA LEU A 33 -12.45 44.58 -43.19
C LEU A 33 -12.29 45.32 -41.85
N LEU A 34 -13.29 46.12 -41.42
CA LEU A 34 -13.22 46.79 -40.11
C LEU A 34 -13.40 45.82 -38.93
N ALA A 35 -14.18 44.75 -39.08
CA ALA A 35 -14.29 43.70 -38.06
C ALA A 35 -12.99 42.88 -37.92
N ALA A 36 -12.22 42.73 -38.99
CA ALA A 36 -10.91 42.08 -38.96
C ALA A 36 -9.80 42.95 -38.33
N LEU A 37 -9.97 44.28 -38.27
CA LEU A 37 -9.04 45.19 -37.59
C LEU A 37 -9.37 45.43 -36.11
N LEU A 38 -10.50 44.92 -35.62
CA LEU A 38 -10.96 45.07 -34.23
C LEU A 38 -10.97 43.75 -33.43
N THR A 39 -10.43 42.67 -33.99
CA THR A 39 -10.20 41.45 -33.19
C THR A 39 -9.13 41.76 -32.14
N PRO A 40 -9.43 41.74 -30.83
CA PRO A 40 -8.39 41.86 -29.82
C PRO A 40 -7.43 40.69 -30.06
N LEU A 41 -6.20 41.05 -30.41
CA LEU A 41 -5.08 40.14 -30.50
C LEU A 41 -4.96 39.49 -29.11
N HIS A 42 -5.59 38.34 -28.93
CA HIS A 42 -5.32 37.48 -27.80
C HIS A 42 -3.93 36.95 -28.08
N ALA A 43 -2.92 37.74 -27.69
CA ALA A 43 -1.60 37.23 -27.47
C ALA A 43 -1.78 36.10 -26.45
N THR A 44 -1.78 34.86 -26.94
CA THR A 44 -1.49 33.70 -26.13
C THR A 44 -0.16 34.02 -25.49
N ARG A 45 -0.22 34.52 -24.25
CA ARG A 45 0.95 34.77 -23.42
C ARG A 45 1.55 33.39 -23.26
N ALA A 46 2.54 33.07 -24.10
CA ALA A 46 3.29 31.83 -23.98
C ALA A 46 3.68 31.74 -22.51
N ALA A 47 3.27 30.66 -21.84
CA ALA A 47 3.58 30.48 -20.44
C ALA A 47 5.10 30.66 -20.31
N ALA A 48 5.51 31.71 -19.59
CA ALA A 48 6.92 32.03 -19.47
C ALA A 48 7.61 30.80 -18.88
N VAL A 49 8.62 30.28 -19.59
CA VAL A 49 9.40 29.15 -19.11
C VAL A 49 9.97 29.55 -17.76
N PRO A 50 9.70 28.79 -16.68
CA PRO A 50 10.20 29.12 -15.35
C PRO A 50 11.73 29.26 -15.36
N PRO A 51 12.32 30.18 -14.58
CA PRO A 51 13.76 30.28 -14.48
C PRO A 51 14.36 28.97 -13.93
N PRO A 52 15.57 28.57 -14.37
CA PRO A 52 16.18 27.32 -13.88
C PRO A 52 16.57 27.44 -12.40
N LEU A 53 16.22 26.44 -11.59
CA LEU A 53 16.68 26.39 -10.20
C LEU A 53 18.20 26.09 -10.12
N GLN A 54 18.75 25.41 -11.13
CA GLN A 54 20.16 25.04 -11.17
C GLN A 54 21.10 26.23 -10.98
N THR A 55 20.78 27.40 -11.54
CA THR A 55 21.61 28.60 -11.37
C THR A 55 21.72 29.03 -9.90
N TRP A 56 20.64 28.92 -9.12
CA TRP A 56 20.67 29.21 -7.69
C TRP A 56 21.47 28.17 -6.91
N ILE A 57 21.34 26.88 -7.30
CA ILE A 57 22.13 25.79 -6.73
C ILE A 57 23.61 26.03 -6.99
N ASP A 58 24.00 26.41 -8.21
CA ASP A 58 25.39 26.65 -8.59
C ASP A 58 26.02 27.83 -7.86
N LEU A 59 25.23 28.88 -7.59
CA LEU A 59 25.66 30.03 -6.79
C LEU A 59 25.71 29.75 -5.28
N THR A 60 25.14 28.65 -4.80
CA THR A 60 25.14 28.30 -3.37
C THR A 60 26.48 27.66 -2.98
N PRO A 61 27.24 28.25 -2.04
CA PRO A 61 28.47 27.66 -1.54
C PRO A 61 28.23 26.29 -0.91
N THR A 62 29.24 25.42 -0.91
CA THR A 62 29.21 24.14 -0.17
C THR A 62 28.92 24.39 1.31
N GLY A 63 27.97 23.65 1.88
CA GLY A 63 27.46 23.83 3.24
C GLY A 63 26.51 25.03 3.39
N GLY A 64 26.31 25.81 2.33
CA GLY A 64 25.42 26.97 2.31
C GLY A 64 23.95 26.59 2.17
N THR A 65 23.09 27.60 2.32
CA THR A 65 21.65 27.49 2.12
C THR A 65 21.24 28.19 0.83
N LEU A 66 20.37 27.56 0.04
CA LEU A 66 19.83 28.14 -1.19
C LEU A 66 19.07 29.44 -0.90
N GLY A 67 19.44 30.53 -1.58
CA GLY A 67 18.83 31.85 -1.43
C GLY A 67 17.76 32.21 -2.48
N ALA A 68 17.17 31.22 -3.15
CA ALA A 68 16.18 31.45 -4.20
C ALA A 68 14.88 32.05 -3.62
N PRO A 69 14.29 33.08 -4.23
CA PRO A 69 13.00 33.62 -3.80
C PRO A 69 11.84 32.63 -4.03
N PRO A 70 10.67 32.87 -3.41
CA PRO A 70 9.44 32.13 -3.71
C PRO A 70 9.14 32.10 -5.21
N GLY A 71 8.76 30.94 -5.75
CA GLY A 71 8.43 30.82 -7.17
C GLY A 71 8.45 29.41 -7.73
N VAL A 72 8.10 29.32 -9.01
CA VAL A 72 8.23 28.10 -9.82
C VAL A 72 9.54 28.18 -10.59
N TYR A 73 10.27 27.08 -10.59
CA TYR A 73 11.55 26.94 -11.27
C TYR A 73 11.56 25.72 -12.18
N ALA A 74 12.29 25.84 -13.29
CA ALA A 74 12.49 24.74 -14.21
C ALA A 74 13.54 23.78 -13.64
N GLY A 75 13.18 22.49 -13.61
CA GLY A 75 14.10 21.36 -13.55
C GLY A 75 14.43 20.84 -14.96
N PRO A 76 15.15 19.71 -15.07
CA PRO A 76 15.72 18.92 -13.97
C PRO A 76 16.87 19.65 -13.26
N VAL A 77 17.15 19.30 -12.01
CA VAL A 77 18.31 19.80 -11.26
C VAL A 77 19.19 18.70 -10.72
N VAL A 78 20.49 18.98 -10.64
CA VAL A 78 21.50 18.09 -10.07
C VAL A 78 22.20 18.78 -8.91
N ILE A 79 22.18 18.12 -7.75
CA ILE A 79 22.85 18.57 -6.53
C ILE A 79 24.03 17.64 -6.27
N SER A 80 25.23 18.14 -6.53
CA SER A 80 26.48 17.38 -6.45
C SER A 80 27.38 17.77 -5.27
N ARG A 81 26.94 18.71 -4.43
CA ARG A 81 27.66 19.16 -3.23
C ARG A 81 26.69 19.33 -2.05
N PRO A 82 27.14 19.12 -0.79
CA PRO A 82 26.28 19.27 0.37
C PRO A 82 25.81 20.71 0.49
N ILE A 83 24.50 20.92 0.46
CA ILE A 83 23.83 22.21 0.64
C ILE A 83 22.49 21.99 1.36
N ALA A 84 21.95 23.05 1.94
CA ALA A 84 20.57 23.07 2.42
C ALA A 84 19.68 23.79 1.40
N ILE A 85 18.56 23.16 1.04
CA ILE A 85 17.50 23.78 0.25
C ILE A 85 16.23 23.76 1.11
N ASP A 86 15.82 24.95 1.55
CA ASP A 86 14.58 25.16 2.28
C ASP A 86 13.62 25.99 1.44
N GLY A 87 12.64 25.32 0.84
CA GLY A 87 11.61 25.94 0.03
C GLY A 87 10.52 26.64 0.84
N LYS A 88 10.40 26.37 2.15
CA LYS A 88 9.34 26.91 3.03
C LYS A 88 7.91 26.74 2.49
N GLY A 89 7.68 25.71 1.67
CA GLY A 89 6.42 25.48 0.95
C GLY A 89 6.14 26.45 -0.20
N GLN A 90 7.13 27.24 -0.62
CA GLN A 90 6.99 28.35 -1.57
C GLN A 90 7.85 28.18 -2.84
N ILE A 91 8.63 27.11 -2.93
CA ILE A 91 9.45 26.79 -4.11
C ILE A 91 8.91 25.52 -4.76
N THR A 92 8.54 25.63 -6.04
CA THR A 92 8.17 24.50 -6.90
C THR A 92 9.26 24.24 -7.93
N VAL A 93 9.63 22.98 -8.10
CA VAL A 93 10.52 22.51 -9.17
C VAL A 93 9.68 21.71 -10.17
N ASP A 94 9.54 22.24 -11.37
CA ASP A 94 8.80 21.63 -12.47
C ASP A 94 9.78 20.93 -13.42
N GLY A 95 9.76 19.60 -13.47
CA GLY A 95 10.64 18.79 -14.33
C GLY A 95 10.31 18.83 -15.82
N GLY A 96 9.29 19.58 -16.23
CA GLY A 96 8.97 19.77 -17.64
C GLY A 96 8.27 18.58 -18.31
N GLY A 97 8.07 17.46 -17.61
CA GLY A 97 7.56 16.22 -18.17
C GLY A 97 8.66 15.32 -18.77
N LYS A 98 9.92 15.52 -18.40
CA LYS A 98 11.05 14.74 -18.92
C LYS A 98 12.06 14.39 -17.82
N GLY A 99 12.41 13.11 -17.71
CA GLY A 99 13.44 12.64 -16.78
C GLY A 99 13.09 12.86 -15.31
N THR A 100 14.09 12.73 -14.45
CA THR A 100 13.97 12.96 -13.01
C THR A 100 14.00 14.46 -12.67
N VAL A 101 13.12 14.92 -11.78
CA VAL A 101 13.00 16.35 -11.42
C VAL A 101 14.22 16.83 -10.62
N VAL A 102 14.62 16.09 -9.58
CA VAL A 102 15.77 16.41 -8.73
C VAL A 102 16.66 15.17 -8.57
N THR A 103 17.94 15.31 -8.85
CA THR A 103 18.95 14.26 -8.65
C THR A 103 20.00 14.70 -7.63
N LEU A 104 20.14 13.96 -6.54
CA LEU A 104 21.22 14.11 -5.56
C LEU A 104 22.35 13.12 -5.87
N ARG A 105 23.54 13.65 -6.09
CA ARG A 105 24.80 12.89 -6.30
C ARG A 105 25.82 13.24 -5.24
N THR A 106 25.37 13.33 -4.00
CA THR A 106 26.19 13.76 -2.88
C THR A 106 25.56 13.33 -1.55
N SER A 107 26.30 13.54 -0.47
CA SER A 107 25.90 13.23 0.90
C SER A 107 25.69 14.51 1.71
N GLY A 108 24.90 14.45 2.78
CA GLY A 108 24.73 15.57 3.72
C GLY A 108 23.89 16.75 3.17
N VAL A 109 23.03 16.50 2.18
CA VAL A 109 22.06 17.50 1.71
C VAL A 109 20.82 17.49 2.59
N THR A 110 20.28 18.68 2.83
CA THR A 110 18.92 18.84 3.35
C THR A 110 18.02 19.38 2.24
N LEU A 111 16.96 18.66 1.89
CA LEU A 111 15.90 19.13 1.00
C LEU A 111 14.59 19.20 1.78
N ARG A 112 14.09 20.41 1.98
CA ARG A 112 12.87 20.62 2.77
C ARG A 112 11.89 21.61 2.16
N GLY A 113 10.61 21.33 2.35
CA GLY A 113 9.54 22.27 2.00
C GLY A 113 9.45 22.62 0.51
N LEU A 114 9.86 21.70 -0.38
CA LEU A 114 9.77 21.86 -1.83
C LEU A 114 8.52 21.19 -2.38
N HIS A 115 8.02 21.69 -3.51
CA HIS A 115 7.05 20.98 -4.36
C HIS A 115 7.75 20.48 -5.62
N LEU A 116 7.92 19.16 -5.76
CA LEU A 116 8.53 18.53 -6.93
C LEU A 116 7.43 17.94 -7.80
N LYS A 117 7.40 18.32 -9.08
CA LYS A 117 6.35 17.85 -9.99
C LYS A 117 6.82 17.67 -11.43
N ARG A 118 5.98 16.99 -12.21
CA ARG A 118 6.17 16.80 -13.66
C ARG A 118 7.50 16.13 -14.02
N SER A 119 7.76 14.97 -13.44
CA SER A 119 8.80 14.07 -13.96
C SER A 119 8.44 13.60 -15.38
N GLY A 120 9.38 12.96 -16.06
CA GLY A 120 9.09 12.13 -17.21
C GLY A 120 8.25 10.89 -16.85
N ASP A 121 8.06 10.02 -17.83
CA ASP A 121 7.11 8.90 -17.79
C ASP A 121 7.77 7.55 -18.15
N SER A 122 9.10 7.49 -18.14
CA SER A 122 9.85 6.29 -18.47
C SER A 122 10.07 5.40 -17.25
N HIS A 123 9.56 4.17 -17.34
CA HIS A 123 9.80 3.10 -16.37
C HIS A 123 11.25 2.59 -16.40
N ASP A 124 11.88 2.62 -17.57
CA ASP A 124 13.25 2.12 -17.76
C ASP A 124 14.29 3.04 -17.13
N SER A 125 14.12 4.36 -17.28
CA SER A 125 14.99 5.37 -16.64
C SER A 125 14.55 5.73 -15.23
N ILE A 126 13.43 5.18 -14.75
CA ILE A 126 12.88 5.42 -13.41
C ILE A 126 12.70 6.93 -13.18
N ASP A 127 11.98 7.59 -14.08
CA ASP A 127 11.79 9.05 -14.03
C ASP A 127 11.11 9.45 -12.71
N SER A 128 11.89 10.03 -11.80
CA SER A 128 11.50 10.23 -10.40
C SER A 128 11.23 11.71 -10.08
N GLY A 129 10.44 11.98 -9.05
CA GLY A 129 10.43 13.28 -8.40
C GLY A 129 11.78 13.58 -7.75
N LEU A 130 12.34 12.58 -7.06
CA LEU A 130 13.63 12.67 -6.41
C LEU A 130 14.44 11.39 -6.61
N LEU A 131 15.66 11.50 -7.12
CA LEU A 131 16.63 10.40 -7.16
C LEU A 131 17.81 10.73 -6.26
N ILE A 132 18.14 9.85 -5.33
CA ILE A 132 19.39 9.87 -4.56
C ILE A 132 20.29 8.76 -5.11
N GLU A 133 21.40 9.16 -5.72
CA GLU A 133 22.36 8.28 -6.36
C GLU A 133 23.68 8.32 -5.59
N ASN A 134 24.03 7.20 -4.95
CA ASN A 134 25.23 7.03 -4.11
C ASN A 134 25.38 8.11 -3.02
N GLY A 135 24.26 8.60 -2.49
CA GLY A 135 24.20 9.64 -1.46
C GLY A 135 23.87 9.08 -0.09
N SER A 136 24.54 9.57 0.96
CA SER A 136 24.28 9.15 2.34
C SER A 136 24.05 10.32 3.27
N HIS A 137 23.39 10.07 4.41
CA HIS A 137 23.14 11.09 5.44
C HIS A 137 22.40 12.32 4.91
N ASN A 138 21.56 12.15 3.88
CA ASN A 138 20.69 13.22 3.40
C ASN A 138 19.40 13.25 4.21
N VAL A 139 18.83 14.45 4.36
CA VAL A 139 17.54 14.68 5.02
C VAL A 139 16.57 15.22 3.99
N ILE A 140 15.52 14.44 3.70
CA ILE A 140 14.45 14.79 2.78
C ILE A 140 13.18 14.94 3.59
N GLU A 141 12.79 16.17 3.88
CA GLU A 141 11.72 16.44 4.85
C GLU A 141 10.61 17.36 4.34
N ASN A 142 9.36 17.07 4.67
CA ASN A 142 8.22 17.97 4.43
C ASN A 142 8.07 18.45 2.98
N ASN A 143 8.43 17.61 1.99
CA ASN A 143 8.27 17.92 0.58
C ASN A 143 6.93 17.40 0.06
N VAL A 144 6.38 18.08 -0.95
CA VAL A 144 5.24 17.61 -1.75
C VAL A 144 5.79 17.09 -3.07
N ILE A 145 5.51 15.83 -3.39
CA ILE A 145 5.98 15.16 -4.60
C ILE A 145 4.76 14.54 -5.28
N ASP A 146 4.26 15.20 -6.32
CA ASP A 146 3.07 14.77 -7.06
C ASP A 146 3.21 15.04 -8.56
N ASP A 147 2.29 14.47 -9.35
CA ASP A 147 2.40 14.49 -10.81
C ASP A 147 3.78 13.99 -11.28
N VAL A 148 4.24 12.90 -10.68
CA VAL A 148 5.47 12.19 -11.04
C VAL A 148 5.14 10.72 -11.31
N LEU A 149 6.01 10.03 -12.06
CA LEU A 149 5.91 8.59 -12.24
C LEU A 149 6.36 7.88 -10.95
N PHE A 150 7.65 8.01 -10.61
CA PHE A 150 8.23 7.54 -9.34
C PHE A 150 8.35 8.69 -8.35
N GLY A 151 8.11 8.44 -7.06
CA GLY A 151 8.24 9.46 -6.01
C GLY A 151 9.69 9.72 -5.63
N ILE A 152 10.18 9.00 -4.63
CA ILE A 152 11.56 9.07 -4.13
C ILE A 152 12.29 7.75 -4.39
N THR A 153 13.39 7.79 -5.13
CA THR A 153 14.21 6.64 -5.47
C THR A 153 15.60 6.76 -4.84
N LEU A 154 16.06 5.69 -4.18
CA LEU A 154 17.39 5.56 -3.60
C LEU A 154 18.13 4.45 -4.33
N GLN A 155 19.30 4.78 -4.86
CA GLN A 155 20.19 3.87 -5.56
C GLN A 155 21.56 3.92 -4.90
N GLY A 156 22.01 2.81 -4.31
CA GLY A 156 23.29 2.75 -3.61
C GLY A 156 23.41 3.73 -2.43
N SER A 157 22.29 4.11 -1.82
CA SER A 157 22.20 5.28 -0.92
C SER A 157 21.81 4.86 0.49
N ASN A 158 22.63 5.22 1.48
CA ASN A 158 22.54 4.67 2.84
C ASN A 158 22.35 5.74 3.91
N ASN A 159 21.79 5.37 5.06
CA ASN A 159 21.68 6.28 6.21
C ASN A 159 20.95 7.60 5.91
N ASN A 160 19.99 7.61 4.98
CA ASN A 160 19.18 8.79 4.67
C ASN A 160 17.92 8.83 5.55
N HIS A 161 17.41 10.03 5.81
CA HIS A 161 16.17 10.25 6.54
C HIS A 161 15.13 10.91 5.63
N ILE A 162 14.04 10.20 5.37
CA ILE A 162 12.93 10.62 4.50
C ILE A 162 11.71 10.74 5.41
N VAL A 163 11.33 11.98 5.72
CA VAL A 163 10.36 12.25 6.79
C VAL A 163 9.30 13.27 6.44
N GLY A 164 8.03 13.01 6.78
CA GLY A 164 6.96 14.00 6.62
C GLY A 164 6.64 14.39 5.18
N ASN A 165 7.07 13.61 4.18
CA ASN A 165 6.82 13.91 2.77
C ASN A 165 5.43 13.44 2.34
N ARG A 166 4.83 14.16 1.39
CA ARG A 166 3.60 13.75 0.69
C ARG A 166 3.93 13.28 -0.72
N ILE A 167 3.66 12.02 -1.03
CA ILE A 167 4.10 11.38 -2.30
C ILE A 167 2.92 10.78 -3.06
N ARG A 168 2.72 11.16 -4.33
CA ARG A 168 1.63 10.67 -5.21
C ARG A 168 2.14 10.40 -6.63
N SER A 169 1.75 9.26 -7.22
CA SER A 169 1.99 9.01 -8.65
C SER A 169 0.90 9.65 -9.52
N ARG A 170 1.20 9.93 -10.79
CA ARG A 170 0.26 10.59 -11.72
C ARG A 170 -0.81 9.68 -12.30
N HIS A 171 -0.54 8.38 -12.46
CA HIS A 171 -1.39 7.50 -13.27
C HIS A 171 -2.62 7.01 -12.50
N PRO A 172 -3.81 6.98 -13.13
CA PRO A 172 -5.02 6.50 -12.49
C PRO A 172 -5.02 4.97 -12.32
N ASP A 173 -4.54 4.22 -13.31
CA ASP A 173 -4.44 2.76 -13.25
C ASP A 173 -3.25 2.34 -12.37
N PRO A 174 -3.46 1.50 -11.32
CA PRO A 174 -2.37 0.97 -10.51
C PRO A 174 -1.23 0.29 -11.28
N ALA A 175 -1.49 -0.30 -12.44
CA ALA A 175 -0.48 -0.97 -13.25
C ALA A 175 0.52 -0.01 -13.89
N ASP A 176 0.06 1.19 -14.26
CA ASP A 176 0.84 2.22 -14.95
C ASP A 176 1.56 3.17 -13.98
N ARG A 177 1.20 3.14 -12.69
CA ARG A 177 1.85 3.94 -11.65
C ARG A 177 3.31 3.50 -11.44
N GLY A 178 4.15 4.46 -11.06
CA GLY A 178 5.49 4.16 -10.52
C GLY A 178 5.46 3.90 -9.02
N ASP A 179 6.62 3.52 -8.49
CA ASP A 179 6.80 3.29 -7.06
C ASP A 179 6.80 4.63 -6.30
N GLY A 180 6.16 4.67 -5.13
CA GLY A 180 6.14 5.89 -4.30
C GLY A 180 7.49 6.13 -3.63
N VAL A 181 8.04 5.08 -3.03
CA VAL A 181 9.40 5.06 -2.50
C VAL A 181 10.07 3.78 -2.98
N ARG A 182 11.27 3.90 -3.55
CA ARG A 182 12.03 2.77 -4.09
C ARG A 182 13.43 2.76 -3.52
N LEU A 183 13.82 1.67 -2.87
CA LEU A 183 15.18 1.43 -2.36
C LEU A 183 15.82 0.29 -3.15
N TRP A 184 16.99 0.56 -3.72
CA TRP A 184 17.81 -0.43 -4.41
C TRP A 184 19.25 -0.34 -3.91
N TYR A 185 19.77 -1.45 -3.36
CA TYR A 185 21.06 -1.51 -2.67
C TYR A 185 21.28 -0.36 -1.67
N SER A 186 20.24 -0.06 -0.89
CA SER A 186 20.14 1.15 -0.06
C SER A 186 19.75 0.75 1.37
N SER A 187 20.70 0.79 2.29
CA SER A 187 20.59 0.22 3.62
C SER A 187 20.60 1.27 4.74
N ALA A 188 20.05 0.89 5.90
CA ALA A 188 20.00 1.72 7.11
C ALA A 188 19.29 3.07 6.93
N ASN A 189 18.36 3.17 5.98
CA ASN A 189 17.55 4.38 5.78
C ASN A 189 16.35 4.40 6.74
N ARG A 190 15.91 5.62 7.07
CA ARG A 190 14.74 5.89 7.90
C ARG A 190 13.66 6.55 7.04
N ILE A 191 12.54 5.86 6.85
CA ILE A 191 11.37 6.33 6.13
C ILE A 191 10.27 6.50 7.17
N GLU A 192 10.02 7.74 7.59
CA GLU A 192 9.22 8.02 8.78
C GLU A 192 8.12 9.04 8.54
N ASP A 193 6.94 8.84 9.11
CA ASP A 193 5.84 9.83 9.11
C ASP A 193 5.47 10.39 7.71
N ASN A 194 5.67 9.60 6.64
CA ASN A 194 5.32 10.01 5.28
C ASN A 194 3.86 9.68 4.96
N ASP A 195 3.22 10.55 4.18
CA ASP A 195 1.89 10.35 3.61
C ASP A 195 2.05 9.92 2.15
N ILE A 196 1.86 8.64 1.85
CA ILE A 196 2.05 8.03 0.53
C ILE A 196 0.71 7.50 0.04
N ALA A 197 0.29 7.84 -1.19
CA ALA A 197 -0.94 7.25 -1.73
C ALA A 197 -0.96 7.26 -3.25
N ARG A 198 -1.86 6.48 -3.85
CA ARG A 198 -2.01 6.44 -5.32
C ARG A 198 -0.68 6.19 -6.01
N ILE A 199 0.05 5.20 -5.53
CA ILE A 199 1.30 4.72 -6.12
C ILE A 199 1.10 3.27 -6.54
N ARG A 200 2.09 2.69 -7.23
CA ARG A 200 2.09 1.26 -7.48
C ARG A 200 2.51 0.53 -6.21
N ASP A 201 3.80 0.59 -5.87
CA ASP A 201 4.35 -0.07 -4.69
C ASP A 201 5.31 0.84 -3.91
N VAL A 202 5.51 0.59 -2.62
CA VAL A 202 6.79 0.92 -1.97
C VAL A 202 7.70 -0.30 -2.08
N THR A 203 8.80 -0.18 -2.81
CA THR A 203 9.67 -1.31 -3.16
C THR A 203 11.02 -1.20 -2.44
N VAL A 204 11.44 -2.26 -1.77
CA VAL A 204 12.74 -2.33 -1.09
C VAL A 204 13.46 -3.59 -1.55
N SER A 205 14.49 -3.42 -2.37
CA SER A 205 15.21 -4.53 -3.00
C SER A 205 16.69 -4.53 -2.60
N ASN A 206 17.19 -5.66 -2.13
CA ASN A 206 18.59 -5.85 -1.72
C ASN A 206 19.08 -4.79 -0.72
N SER A 207 18.20 -4.42 0.20
CA SER A 207 18.31 -3.19 1.00
C SER A 207 18.03 -3.52 2.46
N LEU A 208 19.07 -3.54 3.29
CA LEU A 208 19.02 -4.12 4.63
C LEU A 208 18.81 -3.04 5.70
N HIS A 209 18.34 -3.46 6.88
CA HIS A 209 18.35 -2.61 8.09
C HIS A 209 17.56 -1.30 7.97
N ASN A 210 16.58 -1.24 7.06
CA ASN A 210 15.75 -0.07 6.87
C ASN A 210 14.65 -0.01 7.94
N ARG A 211 14.15 1.20 8.20
CA ARG A 211 13.09 1.46 9.18
C ARG A 211 11.95 2.20 8.51
N PHE A 212 10.75 1.64 8.57
CA PHE A 212 9.51 2.23 8.11
C PHE A 212 8.63 2.47 9.34
N ILE A 213 8.53 3.72 9.80
CA ILE A 213 7.87 4.05 11.06
C ILE A 213 6.82 5.14 10.87
N GLY A 214 5.59 4.96 11.37
CA GLY A 214 4.61 6.05 11.39
C GLY A 214 4.05 6.48 10.01
N ASN A 215 4.36 5.75 8.94
CA ASN A 215 3.91 6.12 7.60
C ASN A 215 2.43 5.76 7.39
N ARG A 216 1.76 6.52 6.53
CA ARG A 216 0.42 6.24 6.03
C ARG A 216 0.49 5.91 4.55
N ILE A 217 0.09 4.70 4.14
CA ILE A 217 0.10 4.25 2.73
C ILE A 217 -1.29 3.79 2.31
N VAL A 218 -1.85 4.44 1.29
CA VAL A 218 -3.26 4.27 0.90
C VAL A 218 -3.46 4.15 -0.61
N ASP A 219 -4.50 3.41 -1.02
CA ASP A 219 -4.95 3.34 -2.42
C ASP A 219 -3.80 3.02 -3.38
N SER A 220 -3.07 1.94 -3.05
CA SER A 220 -1.89 1.49 -3.79
C SER A 220 -1.96 0.00 -4.08
N ARG A 221 -1.18 -0.47 -5.06
CA ARG A 221 -1.16 -1.90 -5.37
C ARG A 221 -0.55 -2.69 -4.22
N ARG A 222 0.65 -2.32 -3.76
CA ARG A 222 1.29 -2.94 -2.59
C ARG A 222 1.76 -1.86 -1.64
N ALA A 223 1.29 -1.91 -0.39
CA ALA A 223 1.66 -0.89 0.57
C ALA A 223 3.17 -0.94 0.88
N LEU A 224 3.73 -2.14 1.07
CA LEU A 224 5.16 -2.35 1.23
C LEU A 224 5.60 -3.70 0.65
N ASN A 225 6.60 -3.70 -0.23
CA ASN A 225 7.12 -4.87 -0.92
C ASN A 225 8.64 -5.02 -0.66
N LEU A 226 8.99 -5.97 0.20
CA LEU A 226 10.36 -6.29 0.58
C LEU A 226 10.89 -7.47 -0.24
N LEU A 227 12.01 -7.29 -0.92
CA LEU A 227 12.75 -8.32 -1.66
C LEU A 227 14.20 -8.34 -1.18
N LEU A 228 14.64 -9.42 -0.54
CA LEU A 228 16.01 -9.53 0.00
C LEU A 228 16.34 -8.33 0.93
N ALA A 229 15.37 -7.91 1.75
CA ALA A 229 15.43 -6.72 2.60
C ALA A 229 15.49 -7.11 4.08
N HIS A 230 16.52 -7.87 4.42
CA HIS A 230 16.71 -8.45 5.75
C HIS A 230 16.75 -7.39 6.85
N ARG A 231 16.30 -7.79 8.05
CA ARG A 231 16.42 -6.99 9.29
C ARG A 231 15.76 -5.61 9.20
N THR A 232 14.68 -5.52 8.42
CA THR A 232 13.86 -4.32 8.28
C THR A 232 12.86 -4.22 9.44
N LEU A 233 12.69 -3.01 9.98
CA LEU A 233 11.69 -2.70 11.00
C LEU A 233 10.50 -1.99 10.34
N ILE A 234 9.29 -2.51 10.54
CA ILE A 234 8.03 -1.94 10.09
C ILE A 234 7.16 -1.73 11.33
N GLU A 235 7.03 -0.48 11.77
CA GLU A 235 6.41 -0.15 13.04
C GLU A 235 5.41 1.01 12.98
N LYS A 236 4.25 0.89 13.62
CA LYS A 236 3.29 2.00 13.78
C LYS A 236 2.81 2.63 12.47
N ASN A 237 2.79 1.87 11.37
CA ASN A 237 2.30 2.35 10.09
C ASN A 237 0.80 2.06 9.93
N VAL A 238 0.15 2.86 9.09
CA VAL A 238 -1.25 2.66 8.66
C VAL A 238 -1.28 2.33 7.17
N PHE A 239 -1.74 1.12 6.85
CA PHE A 239 -1.91 0.61 5.51
C PHE A 239 -3.39 0.36 5.26
N THR A 240 -4.06 1.18 4.44
CA THR A 240 -5.51 1.02 4.16
C THR A 240 -5.83 1.09 2.68
N ASP A 241 -6.80 0.31 2.24
CA ASP A 241 -7.32 0.33 0.87
C ASP A 241 -6.24 0.04 -0.19
N ASN A 242 -5.27 -0.80 0.17
CA ASN A 242 -4.24 -1.27 -0.75
C ASN A 242 -4.63 -2.65 -1.27
N ALA A 243 -4.27 -3.01 -2.50
CA ALA A 243 -4.57 -4.36 -2.99
C ALA A 243 -3.83 -5.44 -2.19
N THR A 244 -2.66 -5.12 -1.63
CA THR A 244 -1.92 -5.94 -0.65
C THR A 244 -1.27 -5.02 0.38
N GLY A 245 -1.22 -5.43 1.65
CA GLY A 245 -0.55 -4.70 2.72
C GLY A 245 0.97 -4.83 2.64
N ILE A 246 1.55 -5.62 3.55
CA ILE A 246 2.98 -5.89 3.60
C ILE A 246 3.26 -7.21 2.88
N THR A 247 4.27 -7.24 2.02
CA THR A 247 4.82 -8.49 1.52
C THR A 247 6.32 -8.56 1.71
N THR A 248 6.78 -9.73 2.16
CA THR A 248 8.20 -10.06 2.26
C THR A 248 8.53 -11.26 1.41
N LEU A 249 9.61 -11.14 0.65
CA LEU A 249 10.17 -12.20 -0.18
C LEU A 249 11.66 -12.35 0.16
N ASN A 250 12.06 -13.56 0.53
CA ASN A 250 13.45 -13.94 0.81
C ASN A 250 14.10 -12.98 1.81
N SER A 251 13.36 -12.58 2.85
CA SER A 251 13.77 -11.54 3.79
C SER A 251 13.69 -12.05 5.24
N ASP A 252 14.85 -12.29 5.83
CA ASP A 252 14.97 -12.77 7.21
C ASP A 252 15.14 -11.65 8.24
N GLY A 253 14.70 -11.89 9.47
CA GLY A 253 14.92 -10.97 10.59
C GLY A 253 13.99 -9.76 10.58
N VAL A 254 12.89 -9.79 9.82
CA VAL A 254 11.95 -8.68 9.72
C VAL A 254 11.14 -8.57 11.01
N ILE A 255 10.93 -7.34 11.48
CA ILE A 255 10.09 -7.04 12.63
C ILE A 255 8.92 -6.20 12.15
N ILE A 256 7.70 -6.75 12.27
CA ILE A 256 6.44 -6.10 11.88
C ILE A 256 5.63 -5.93 13.16
N ARG A 257 5.55 -4.71 13.71
CA ARG A 257 4.85 -4.50 14.97
C ARG A 257 4.01 -3.26 15.05
N HIS A 258 2.89 -3.34 15.77
CA HIS A 258 2.01 -2.20 16.04
C HIS A 258 1.51 -1.49 14.78
N ASN A 259 1.37 -2.19 13.66
CA ASN A 259 0.83 -1.62 12.42
C ASN A 259 -0.69 -1.86 12.35
N GLN A 260 -1.39 -0.96 11.65
CA GLN A 260 -2.78 -1.14 11.26
C GLN A 260 -2.83 -1.46 9.76
N ILE A 261 -3.35 -2.63 9.42
CA ILE A 261 -3.48 -3.12 8.05
C ILE A 261 -4.96 -3.41 7.80
N MET A 262 -5.58 -2.61 6.94
CA MET A 262 -7.02 -2.61 6.74
C MET A 262 -7.38 -2.68 5.26
N HIS A 263 -8.48 -3.37 4.95
CA HIS A 263 -9.10 -3.35 3.63
C HIS A 263 -8.18 -3.85 2.49
N ALA A 264 -7.32 -4.84 2.76
CA ALA A 264 -6.50 -5.50 1.73
C ALA A 264 -7.26 -6.62 1.02
N ILE A 265 -8.20 -6.24 0.14
CA ILE A 265 -9.20 -7.13 -0.49
C ILE A 265 -8.95 -7.42 -1.98
N GLY A 266 -7.74 -7.15 -2.50
CA GLY A 266 -7.40 -7.50 -3.87
C GLY A 266 -7.52 -9.01 -4.14
N ALA A 267 -7.59 -9.43 -5.41
CA ALA A 267 -7.79 -10.84 -5.80
C ALA A 267 -6.74 -11.82 -5.23
N SER A 268 -5.55 -11.32 -4.85
CA SER A 268 -4.49 -12.05 -4.14
C SER A 268 -4.06 -11.30 -2.86
N GLY A 269 -4.95 -10.45 -2.33
CA GLY A 269 -4.66 -9.53 -1.25
C GLY A 269 -4.44 -10.24 0.07
N ALA A 270 -3.30 -9.98 0.68
CA ALA A 270 -3.05 -10.32 2.07
C ALA A 270 -2.74 -9.05 2.86
N GLY A 271 -3.12 -9.03 4.15
CA GLY A 271 -2.67 -7.99 5.07
C GLY A 271 -1.15 -8.08 5.24
N ILE A 272 -0.67 -9.26 5.59
CA ILE A 272 0.76 -9.60 5.60
C ILE A 272 0.96 -10.88 4.80
N ALA A 273 1.88 -10.85 3.83
CA ALA A 273 2.32 -12.03 3.10
C ALA A 273 3.82 -12.26 3.31
N LEU A 274 4.20 -13.43 3.80
CA LEU A 274 5.58 -13.87 3.88
C LEU A 274 5.80 -15.01 2.88
N LYS A 275 6.83 -14.88 2.06
CA LYS A 275 7.26 -15.93 1.14
C LYS A 275 8.76 -16.14 1.27
N GLU A 276 9.17 -17.39 1.40
CA GLU A 276 10.57 -17.81 1.52
C GLU A 276 11.33 -16.99 2.57
N SER A 277 10.63 -16.54 3.62
CA SER A 277 11.15 -15.65 4.66
C SER A 277 11.19 -16.38 6.00
N GLY A 278 12.13 -16.04 6.87
CA GLY A 278 12.31 -16.68 8.17
C GLY A 278 12.67 -15.70 9.28
N THR A 279 12.72 -16.19 10.53
CA THR A 279 13.12 -15.43 11.72
C THR A 279 12.40 -14.07 11.78
N THR A 280 11.08 -14.10 11.64
CA THR A 280 10.25 -12.90 11.54
C THR A 280 9.39 -12.77 12.78
N LEU A 281 9.27 -11.55 13.31
CA LEU A 281 8.39 -11.22 14.44
C LEU A 281 7.22 -10.37 13.92
N ILE A 282 6.00 -10.88 14.08
CA ILE A 282 4.75 -10.19 13.81
C ILE A 282 4.06 -9.97 15.15
N GLN A 283 4.09 -8.74 15.67
CA GLN A 283 3.63 -8.46 17.04
C GLN A 283 2.66 -7.28 17.15
N GLY A 284 1.55 -7.47 17.86
CA GLY A 284 0.69 -6.34 18.26
C GLY A 284 0.10 -5.56 17.08
N ASN A 285 -0.04 -6.18 15.91
CA ASN A 285 -0.63 -5.57 14.73
C ASN A 285 -2.16 -5.76 14.73
N GLU A 286 -2.85 -4.83 14.08
CA GLU A 286 -4.28 -4.94 13.76
C GLU A 286 -4.41 -5.27 12.27
N ILE A 287 -4.91 -6.47 11.96
CA ILE A 287 -5.08 -6.95 10.59
C ILE A 287 -6.57 -7.21 10.36
N ILE A 288 -7.22 -6.26 9.69
CA ILE A 288 -8.67 -6.15 9.68
C ILE A 288 -9.21 -6.11 8.25
N HIS A 289 -10.23 -6.92 7.96
CA HIS A 289 -10.97 -6.85 6.69
C HIS A 289 -10.07 -7.02 5.46
N CYS A 290 -9.16 -7.99 5.51
CA CYS A 290 -8.34 -8.42 4.39
C CYS A 290 -8.91 -9.73 3.79
N ALA A 291 -8.58 -10.02 2.53
CA ALA A 291 -8.94 -11.33 1.94
C ALA A 291 -8.19 -12.47 2.67
N VAL A 292 -6.90 -12.29 2.96
CA VAL A 292 -6.19 -13.09 3.97
C VAL A 292 -5.52 -12.16 4.97
N GLY A 293 -5.70 -12.38 6.26
CA GLY A 293 -5.05 -11.57 7.29
C GLY A 293 -3.52 -11.74 7.23
N LEU A 294 -3.05 -12.94 7.55
CA LEU A 294 -1.64 -13.32 7.43
C LEU A 294 -1.49 -14.56 6.57
N MET A 295 -0.68 -14.46 5.53
CA MET A 295 -0.32 -15.55 4.62
C MET A 295 1.17 -15.84 4.75
N SER A 296 1.56 -17.10 4.93
CA SER A 296 2.98 -17.47 5.08
C SER A 296 3.27 -18.87 4.57
N ASP A 297 4.43 -19.06 3.95
CA ASP A 297 5.04 -20.39 3.82
C ASP A 297 5.89 -20.75 5.05
N SER A 298 6.41 -21.98 5.06
CA SER A 298 7.39 -22.41 6.07
C SER A 298 8.74 -21.71 5.86
N PRO A 299 9.48 -21.36 6.94
CA PRO A 299 10.83 -20.84 6.82
C PRO A 299 11.75 -21.77 6.01
N MET A 300 12.63 -21.19 5.20
CA MET A 300 13.57 -21.98 4.39
C MET A 300 14.49 -22.86 5.24
N HIS A 301 14.91 -22.36 6.40
CA HIS A 301 15.77 -23.08 7.35
C HIS A 301 14.94 -23.64 8.52
N ALA A 302 15.10 -24.94 8.79
CA ALA A 302 14.31 -25.67 9.79
C ALA A 302 14.44 -25.15 11.24
N ILE A 303 15.52 -24.45 11.56
CA ILE A 303 15.73 -23.84 12.89
C ILE A 303 15.03 -22.47 13.03
N ASN A 304 14.69 -21.83 11.92
CA ASN A 304 14.07 -20.52 11.95
C ASN A 304 12.60 -20.64 12.35
N ARG A 305 12.09 -19.60 12.99
CA ARG A 305 10.69 -19.51 13.41
C ARG A 305 10.08 -18.20 12.94
N ILE A 306 8.81 -18.23 12.59
CA ILE A 306 7.98 -17.04 12.40
C ILE A 306 7.10 -16.93 13.63
N THR A 307 7.28 -15.85 14.39
CA THR A 307 6.56 -15.63 15.64
C THR A 307 5.44 -14.62 15.40
N VAL A 308 4.21 -15.04 15.67
CA VAL A 308 2.99 -14.26 15.53
C VAL A 308 2.40 -14.11 16.92
N ILE A 309 2.54 -12.94 17.52
CA ILE A 309 2.21 -12.71 18.94
C ILE A 309 1.37 -11.47 19.19
N ASP A 310 0.34 -11.59 20.04
CA ASP A 310 -0.50 -10.48 20.49
C ASP A 310 -1.15 -9.65 19.36
N ASN A 311 -1.35 -10.23 18.17
CA ASN A 311 -2.01 -9.55 17.06
C ASN A 311 -3.54 -9.65 17.20
N ARG A 312 -4.25 -8.66 16.67
CA ARG A 312 -5.69 -8.72 16.43
C ARG A 312 -5.93 -9.02 14.94
N ILE A 313 -6.47 -10.20 14.65
CA ILE A 313 -6.75 -10.69 13.30
C ILE A 313 -8.27 -10.82 13.19
N ALA A 314 -8.91 -9.83 12.58
CA ALA A 314 -10.36 -9.69 12.66
C ALA A 314 -11.06 -9.39 11.33
N HIS A 315 -12.28 -9.91 11.14
CA HIS A 315 -13.12 -9.63 9.98
C HIS A 315 -12.47 -9.95 8.62
N ASN A 316 -11.45 -10.81 8.60
CA ASN A 316 -10.82 -11.25 7.35
C ASN A 316 -11.65 -12.38 6.72
N PHE A 317 -11.54 -12.59 5.41
CA PHE A 317 -12.11 -13.82 4.84
C PHE A 317 -11.37 -15.04 5.42
N THR A 318 -10.04 -15.05 5.31
CA THR A 318 -9.21 -16.01 6.05
C THR A 318 -8.35 -15.27 7.06
N GLY A 319 -8.40 -15.64 8.34
CA GLY A 319 -7.55 -15.05 9.39
C GLY A 319 -6.07 -15.32 9.12
N VAL A 320 -5.68 -16.59 9.12
CA VAL A 320 -4.32 -17.04 8.77
C VAL A 320 -4.33 -18.11 7.69
N SER A 321 -3.37 -18.07 6.77
CA SER A 321 -3.17 -19.09 5.74
C SER A 321 -1.71 -19.51 5.72
N PHE A 322 -1.40 -20.66 6.29
CA PHE A 322 -0.06 -21.24 6.27
C PHE A 322 0.01 -22.38 5.26
N TYR A 323 0.96 -22.31 4.33
CA TYR A 323 1.16 -23.33 3.32
C TYR A 323 2.59 -23.88 3.37
N GLY A 324 2.77 -25.08 2.81
CA GLY A 324 4.02 -25.84 2.90
C GLY A 324 4.08 -26.81 4.09
N GLU A 325 4.87 -27.86 3.93
CA GLU A 325 4.81 -29.09 4.74
C GLU A 325 5.71 -29.10 5.99
N LYS A 326 6.37 -27.98 6.34
CA LYS A 326 7.41 -27.94 7.39
C LYS A 326 7.00 -27.18 8.66
N GLY A 327 5.91 -26.41 8.62
CA GLY A 327 5.47 -25.55 9.71
C GLY A 327 6.52 -24.50 10.11
N GLY A 328 6.78 -24.35 11.41
CA GLY A 328 7.74 -23.37 11.93
C GLY A 328 7.13 -22.04 12.37
N HIS A 329 5.81 -21.99 12.56
CA HIS A 329 5.11 -20.82 13.09
C HIS A 329 4.83 -20.98 14.59
N LEU A 330 5.04 -19.91 15.35
CA LEU A 330 4.66 -19.79 16.76
C LEU A 330 3.53 -18.76 16.86
N VAL A 331 2.29 -19.22 17.03
CA VAL A 331 1.08 -18.38 17.06
C VAL A 331 0.57 -18.30 18.50
N LEU A 332 0.89 -17.20 19.17
CA LEU A 332 0.79 -17.07 20.62
C LEU A 332 -0.03 -15.83 21.01
N GLY A 333 -1.04 -15.96 21.87
CA GLY A 333 -1.68 -14.78 22.47
C GLY A 333 -2.48 -13.89 21.50
N ASN A 334 -2.72 -14.33 20.27
CA ASN A 334 -3.43 -13.52 19.27
C ASN A 334 -4.95 -13.56 19.52
N ARG A 335 -5.66 -12.57 19.00
CA ARG A 335 -7.13 -12.55 18.98
C ARG A 335 -7.63 -12.76 17.57
N PHE A 336 -8.31 -13.87 17.35
CA PHE A 336 -9.02 -14.20 16.13
C PHE A 336 -10.50 -13.87 16.34
N GLU A 337 -11.00 -12.87 15.61
CA GLU A 337 -12.34 -12.31 15.85
C GLU A 337 -13.10 -12.14 14.53
N HIS A 338 -14.21 -12.85 14.37
CA HIS A 338 -15.16 -12.70 13.27
C HIS A 338 -14.52 -12.88 11.88
N ASN A 339 -13.50 -13.72 11.76
CA ASN A 339 -12.99 -14.13 10.45
C ASN A 339 -13.97 -15.15 9.85
N LEU A 340 -14.16 -15.14 8.52
CA LEU A 340 -15.01 -16.14 7.87
C LEU A 340 -14.41 -17.55 8.03
N TRP A 341 -13.08 -17.65 7.96
CA TRP A 341 -12.31 -18.82 8.35
C TRP A 341 -11.16 -18.40 9.26
N GLN A 342 -11.03 -19.03 10.43
CA GLN A 342 -9.95 -18.69 11.36
C GLN A 342 -8.58 -18.98 10.78
N ALA A 343 -8.40 -20.20 10.26
CA ALA A 343 -7.11 -20.66 9.76
C ALA A 343 -7.26 -21.66 8.63
N LEU A 344 -6.36 -21.56 7.65
CA LEU A 344 -6.06 -22.58 6.65
C LEU A 344 -4.60 -22.99 6.85
N VAL A 345 -4.36 -24.27 7.12
CA VAL A 345 -3.00 -24.82 7.25
C VAL A 345 -2.89 -25.98 6.27
N GLY A 346 -1.86 -25.94 5.42
CA GLY A 346 -1.62 -26.98 4.41
C GLY A 346 -1.54 -28.38 5.04
N GLU A 347 -1.97 -29.40 4.29
CA GLU A 347 -1.89 -30.81 4.69
C GLU A 347 -0.43 -31.28 4.79
N SER A 348 0.24 -30.97 5.89
CA SER A 348 1.27 -31.88 6.38
C SER A 348 0.53 -33.00 7.09
N GLY A 349 0.80 -34.27 6.75
CA GLY A 349 0.24 -35.45 7.45
C GLY A 349 0.61 -35.56 8.95
N HIS A 350 1.07 -34.47 9.56
CA HIS A 350 1.42 -34.30 10.96
C HIS A 350 0.82 -32.99 11.49
N VAL A 351 -0.17 -33.12 12.37
CA VAL A 351 -0.57 -32.06 13.31
C VAL A 351 0.63 -31.79 14.23
N ASP A 352 0.86 -30.55 14.65
CA ASP A 352 1.93 -30.10 15.59
C ASP A 352 3.21 -29.49 14.96
N GLN A 353 3.26 -29.21 13.65
CA GLN A 353 4.41 -28.48 13.08
C GLN A 353 4.40 -26.97 13.36
N ASN A 354 3.24 -26.45 13.77
CA ASN A 354 3.05 -25.07 14.24
C ASN A 354 2.61 -25.12 15.71
N GLU A 355 3.12 -24.20 16.53
CA GLU A 355 2.71 -24.06 17.92
C GLU A 355 1.58 -23.04 18.04
N TRP A 356 0.46 -23.46 18.61
CA TRP A 356 -0.69 -22.60 18.90
C TRP A 356 -0.91 -22.62 20.41
N ARG A 357 -0.87 -21.44 21.06
CA ARG A 357 -1.09 -21.35 22.50
C ARG A 357 -1.65 -20.01 22.93
N GLY A 358 -2.65 -20.03 23.81
CA GLY A 358 -3.12 -18.81 24.48
C GLY A 358 -3.82 -17.84 23.55
N ASN A 359 -4.26 -18.29 22.38
CA ASN A 359 -5.01 -17.44 21.46
C ASN A 359 -6.47 -17.36 21.90
N TYR A 360 -7.08 -16.20 21.67
CA TYR A 360 -8.53 -16.03 21.75
C TYR A 360 -9.15 -16.36 20.40
N TRP A 361 -10.21 -17.18 20.42
CA TRP A 361 -10.98 -17.57 19.25
C TRP A 361 -12.45 -17.22 19.53
N ASP A 362 -13.08 -16.43 18.69
CA ASP A 362 -14.47 -16.01 18.91
C ASP A 362 -15.49 -17.14 18.75
N ASP A 363 -15.10 -18.27 18.15
CA ASP A 363 -15.89 -19.49 17.97
C ASP A 363 -15.55 -20.62 18.97
N TYR A 364 -14.76 -20.33 20.02
CA TYR A 364 -14.42 -21.33 21.05
C TYR A 364 -15.62 -21.68 21.94
N GLN A 365 -16.04 -22.95 21.96
CA GLN A 365 -17.23 -23.38 22.73
C GLN A 365 -16.90 -24.03 24.08
N GLY A 366 -15.64 -23.98 24.51
CA GLY A 366 -15.22 -24.57 25.79
C GLY A 366 -15.59 -23.72 27.00
N PHE A 367 -15.39 -24.31 28.18
CA PHE A 367 -15.67 -23.68 29.47
C PHE A 367 -14.36 -23.35 30.18
N ASP A 368 -14.41 -22.35 31.05
CA ASP A 368 -13.38 -22.04 32.05
C ASP A 368 -14.04 -22.21 33.42
N ARG A 369 -13.85 -23.38 34.02
CA ARG A 369 -14.56 -23.74 35.26
C ARG A 369 -13.83 -23.28 36.52
N ASP A 370 -12.51 -23.15 36.45
CA ASP A 370 -11.68 -22.69 37.56
C ASP A 370 -11.40 -21.18 37.55
N ALA A 371 -11.92 -20.47 36.53
CA ALA A 371 -11.89 -19.02 36.36
C ALA A 371 -10.47 -18.46 36.25
N ASP A 372 -9.56 -19.20 35.60
CA ASP A 372 -8.17 -18.79 35.38
C ASP A 372 -7.95 -18.04 34.05
N HIS A 373 -9.04 -17.80 33.29
CA HIS A 373 -9.09 -17.19 31.96
C HIS A 373 -8.52 -18.07 30.83
N VAL A 374 -8.20 -19.33 31.09
CA VAL A 374 -7.81 -20.35 30.13
C VAL A 374 -8.97 -21.34 29.97
N GLY A 375 -9.19 -21.81 28.76
CA GLY A 375 -10.21 -22.81 28.50
C GLY A 375 -9.81 -24.20 29.03
N ASP A 376 -10.70 -24.88 29.75
CA ASP A 376 -10.55 -26.25 30.27
C ASP A 376 -10.29 -27.27 29.14
N THR A 377 -10.78 -26.99 27.92
CA THR A 377 -10.67 -27.86 26.76
C THR A 377 -9.83 -27.24 25.64
N PRO A 378 -9.04 -28.01 24.90
CA PRO A 378 -8.35 -27.50 23.72
C PRO A 378 -9.32 -26.91 22.69
N TYR A 379 -8.87 -25.89 21.96
CA TYR A 379 -9.53 -25.47 20.72
C TYR A 379 -8.95 -26.27 19.57
N GLU A 380 -9.80 -26.96 18.82
CA GLU A 380 -9.41 -27.81 17.69
C GLU A 380 -10.21 -27.41 16.45
N LEU A 381 -9.51 -27.08 15.37
CA LEU A 381 -10.12 -26.80 14.08
C LEU A 381 -9.99 -28.03 13.18
N TRP A 382 -11.12 -28.60 12.79
CA TRP A 382 -11.19 -29.77 11.93
C TRP A 382 -11.60 -29.38 10.51
N ALA A 383 -10.95 -29.96 9.51
CA ALA A 383 -11.36 -29.88 8.11
C ALA A 383 -12.08 -31.16 7.72
N TYR A 384 -13.32 -31.01 7.26
CA TYR A 384 -14.12 -32.06 6.66
C TYR A 384 -13.88 -32.07 5.15
N VAL A 385 -13.95 -33.25 4.54
CA VAL A 385 -13.39 -33.56 3.20
C VAL A 385 -14.03 -32.74 2.08
N ASP A 386 -15.29 -32.32 2.22
CA ASP A 386 -16.00 -31.61 1.15
C ASP A 386 -15.87 -30.10 1.29
N ARG A 387 -14.64 -29.60 1.12
CA ARG A 387 -14.46 -28.17 0.88
C ARG A 387 -14.81 -27.84 -0.57
N ILE A 388 -16.10 -27.88 -0.88
CA ILE A 388 -16.67 -27.41 -2.15
C ILE A 388 -16.12 -26.02 -2.50
N TRP A 389 -15.80 -25.18 -1.51
CA TRP A 389 -15.23 -23.84 -1.72
C TRP A 389 -13.72 -23.81 -2.03
N ILE A 390 -12.94 -24.82 -1.64
CA ILE A 390 -11.54 -24.94 -2.10
C ILE A 390 -11.54 -25.23 -3.61
N GLU A 391 -12.40 -26.14 -4.05
CA GLU A 391 -12.51 -26.50 -5.47
C GLU A 391 -13.31 -25.47 -6.27
N THR A 392 -14.30 -24.83 -5.63
CA THR A 392 -15.21 -23.84 -6.22
C THR A 392 -15.23 -22.56 -5.37
N PRO A 393 -14.27 -21.63 -5.53
CA PRO A 393 -14.17 -20.42 -4.72
C PRO A 393 -15.46 -19.58 -4.67
N MET A 394 -16.28 -19.61 -5.72
CA MET A 394 -17.59 -18.93 -5.77
C MET A 394 -18.61 -19.47 -4.75
N ALA A 395 -18.48 -20.72 -4.32
CA ALA A 395 -19.36 -21.32 -3.31
C ALA A 395 -19.24 -20.62 -1.93
N THR A 396 -18.14 -19.88 -1.69
CA THR A 396 -17.96 -19.02 -0.51
C THR A 396 -19.12 -18.06 -0.30
N PHE A 397 -19.73 -17.57 -1.39
CA PHE A 397 -20.88 -16.65 -1.32
C PHE A 397 -22.05 -17.24 -0.50
N PHE A 398 -22.21 -18.56 -0.50
CA PHE A 398 -23.31 -19.25 0.17
C PHE A 398 -22.94 -19.74 1.58
N ARG A 399 -21.76 -19.40 2.14
CA ARG A 399 -21.26 -19.97 3.40
C ARG A 399 -22.20 -19.76 4.60
N SER A 400 -22.86 -18.61 4.66
CA SER A 400 -23.84 -18.28 5.70
C SER A 400 -25.28 -18.60 5.27
N SER A 401 -25.46 -19.43 4.24
CA SER A 401 -26.78 -19.91 3.86
C SER A 401 -27.19 -21.06 4.78
N PRO A 402 -28.49 -21.18 5.12
CA PRO A 402 -28.98 -22.30 5.94
C PRO A 402 -28.64 -23.69 5.36
N VAL A 403 -28.49 -23.80 4.04
CA VAL A 403 -28.14 -25.06 3.37
C VAL A 403 -26.71 -25.49 3.67
N LEU A 404 -25.74 -24.57 3.60
CA LEU A 404 -24.35 -24.90 3.92
C LEU A 404 -24.13 -25.08 5.43
N GLU A 405 -24.87 -24.37 6.29
CA GLU A 405 -24.85 -24.63 7.73
C GLU A 405 -25.40 -26.02 8.09
N LEU A 406 -26.48 -26.47 7.43
CA LEU A 406 -27.03 -27.81 7.60
C LEU A 406 -26.04 -28.89 7.13
N LEU A 407 -25.34 -28.67 6.01
CA LEU A 407 -24.32 -29.59 5.53
C LEU A 407 -23.14 -29.69 6.51
N ASP A 408 -22.62 -28.56 7.02
CA ASP A 408 -21.57 -28.52 8.06
C ASP A 408 -22.02 -29.28 9.33
N PHE A 409 -23.28 -29.12 9.75
CA PHE A 409 -23.85 -29.88 10.86
C PHE A 409 -23.88 -31.40 10.58
N LEU A 410 -24.32 -31.81 9.39
CA LEU A 410 -24.38 -33.22 9.00
C LEU A 410 -22.97 -33.84 8.90
N GLU A 411 -22.00 -33.12 8.36
CA GLU A 411 -20.60 -33.56 8.29
C GLU A 411 -19.97 -33.72 9.68
N ARG A 412 -20.31 -32.86 10.64
CA ARG A 412 -19.90 -33.02 12.04
C ARG A 412 -20.55 -34.23 12.71
N LEU A 413 -21.81 -34.53 12.37
CA LEU A 413 -22.58 -35.62 12.97
C LEU A 413 -22.20 -37.00 12.42
N ALA A 414 -22.02 -37.10 11.10
CA ALA A 414 -21.76 -38.34 10.37
C ALA A 414 -20.80 -38.10 9.19
N PRO A 415 -19.50 -37.89 9.46
CA PRO A 415 -18.53 -37.61 8.41
C PRO A 415 -18.34 -38.84 7.50
N PHE A 416 -18.44 -38.63 6.18
CA PHE A 416 -18.24 -39.69 5.17
C PHE A 416 -16.78 -40.14 5.02
N ALA A 417 -15.84 -39.37 5.58
CA ALA A 417 -14.42 -39.67 5.67
C ALA A 417 -13.85 -39.04 6.95
N SER A 418 -12.77 -39.59 7.49
CA SER A 418 -12.16 -39.08 8.72
C SER A 418 -11.71 -37.62 8.54
N PRO A 419 -12.19 -36.67 9.37
CA PRO A 419 -11.77 -35.28 9.27
C PRO A 419 -10.29 -35.12 9.61
N THR A 420 -9.64 -34.14 8.99
CA THR A 420 -8.24 -33.81 9.22
C THR A 420 -8.15 -32.67 10.24
N LEU A 421 -7.37 -32.85 11.31
CA LEU A 421 -7.11 -31.80 12.28
C LEU A 421 -6.16 -30.75 11.67
N ILE A 422 -6.62 -29.50 11.56
CA ILE A 422 -5.87 -28.37 10.97
C ILE A 422 -4.96 -27.72 12.00
N LEU A 423 -5.48 -27.46 13.20
CA LEU A 423 -4.71 -26.92 14.31
C LEU A 423 -5.34 -27.28 15.63
N ARG A 424 -4.50 -27.25 16.67
CA ARG A 424 -4.91 -27.44 18.06
C ARG A 424 -4.21 -26.42 18.96
N ASP A 425 -4.98 -25.56 19.61
CA ASP A 425 -4.52 -24.72 20.71
C ASP A 425 -4.87 -25.42 22.03
N ARG A 426 -3.84 -25.81 22.79
CA ARG A 426 -4.02 -26.59 24.03
C ARG A 426 -4.50 -25.76 25.22
N ALA A 427 -4.35 -24.44 25.15
CA ALA A 427 -4.68 -23.52 26.23
C ALA A 427 -5.28 -22.26 25.61
N PRO A 428 -6.44 -22.34 24.93
CA PRO A 428 -7.09 -21.16 24.36
C PRO A 428 -7.55 -20.22 25.48
N ARG A 429 -7.68 -18.92 25.19
CA ARG A 429 -8.30 -17.98 26.16
C ARG A 429 -9.80 -18.20 26.24
N ALA A 430 -10.34 -18.16 27.46
CA ALA A 430 -11.77 -18.28 27.70
C ALA A 430 -12.55 -17.01 27.31
N HIS A 431 -13.83 -17.19 26.95
CA HIS A 431 -14.75 -16.07 26.68
C HIS A 431 -15.02 -15.24 27.95
N GLY A 432 -15.24 -13.94 27.78
CA GLY A 432 -15.49 -12.99 28.88
C GLY A 432 -14.23 -12.36 29.49
N SER A 433 -13.05 -12.69 28.97
CA SER A 433 -11.79 -12.00 29.26
C SER A 433 -11.63 -10.75 28.37
N ASP A 434 -12.49 -9.75 28.56
CA ASP A 434 -12.29 -8.47 27.85
C ASP A 434 -10.93 -7.87 28.23
N ALA A 435 -10.18 -7.50 27.18
CA ALA A 435 -8.84 -6.93 27.21
C ALA A 435 -8.82 -5.49 27.77
N ALA A 436 -9.34 -5.28 28.97
CA ALA A 436 -9.25 -4.02 29.69
C ALA A 436 -7.94 -3.97 30.49
N GLY A 437 -6.89 -3.47 29.83
CA GLY A 437 -5.76 -2.78 30.45
C GLY A 437 -5.01 -3.51 31.57
N SER A 438 -3.75 -3.84 31.30
CA SER A 438 -2.72 -3.96 32.32
C SER A 438 -2.48 -2.62 33.03
N GLY A 439 -3.49 -2.14 33.77
CA GLY A 439 -3.36 -1.11 34.78
C GLY A 439 -3.02 -1.83 36.06
N VAL A 440 -1.73 -1.90 36.36
CA VAL A 440 -1.27 -2.12 37.73
C VAL A 440 -2.00 -1.09 38.60
N ARG A 441 -2.98 -1.53 39.38
CA ARG A 441 -3.55 -0.72 40.45
C ARG A 441 -2.43 -0.52 41.48
N PRO A 442 -2.12 0.73 41.88
CA PRO A 442 -1.30 0.94 43.05
C PRO A 442 -2.06 0.37 44.25
N ASP A 443 -1.37 -0.49 44.99
CA ASP A 443 -1.83 -1.09 46.23
C ASP A 443 -2.24 0.02 47.23
N PRO A 444 -3.50 0.12 47.68
CA PRO A 444 -3.89 1.09 48.69
C PRO A 444 -3.81 0.42 50.06
N GLY A 445 -2.61 0.31 50.64
CA GLY A 445 -2.52 -0.28 51.97
C GLY A 445 -1.12 -0.48 52.50
N GLY A 446 -0.53 0.57 53.06
CA GLY A 446 0.75 0.45 53.77
C GLY A 446 1.14 1.68 54.55
N ALA A 447 0.23 2.24 55.35
CA ALA A 447 0.59 3.23 56.37
C ALA A 447 0.59 2.58 57.76
N ALA A 448 1.71 2.78 58.45
CA ALA A 448 1.93 2.70 59.90
C ALA A 448 1.90 1.32 60.59
N ARG A 449 3.07 0.80 60.97
CA ARG A 449 3.68 1.04 62.30
C ARG A 449 5.16 0.67 62.29
#